data_AF-A0A0J8FZN7-F1
#
_entry.id   AF-A0A0J8FZN7-F1
#
_cell.length_a   1.000
_cell.length_b   1.000
_cell.length_c   1.000
_cell.angle_alpha   90.00
_cell.angle_beta   90.00
_cell.angle_gamma   90.00
#
_symmetry.space_group_name_H-M   'P 1'
#
loop_
_entity.id
_entity.type
_entity.pdbx_description
1 polymer ?
#
loop_
_entity_poly.entity_id
_entity_poly.type
_entity_poly.pdbx_seq_one_letter_code
_entity_poly.pdbx_strand_id
1 'polypeptide(L)'
;MSKTKSMIWKRLNFTSGNRVKKTPGINQLKSSLEHSLRIVQKNDLEFNKDLIEKNIVFFNNKLTRMDKLSIDDRKEIFISIYAPLTEQKQNNGQLSEVNCELSKYAYKLKALIKKNEDSELTSFLQALLHNPEAVDIDSSNVIDKMNIQRKKQKISCVNNYIELKNKSVELNKSDDDFSLKKTVIQEAFWKFPFNQCVDNVKPTDYMNIINNFYKEHLPDYPVKLIVFHGDEITNRHDENLGVHPHIFIDGKNKKTGKYDLINDEFKMVNDFLKSEGNPEIEGRKFSDAQTLGEAYQRMIYAFVNKELVKKGYDFQVDVLPETEDKKIRRKLINADASKPKMFRTFNSINKSMDELAALEITLKEKAENQAKLDKDLKRVLGLSQIYKQENEKLSGDNKKLYSRIDDGKQEAIVIDSNIKAMRKTENDLATSINSKTDEIKELDILIEDKRTYYEKLSDAFKSVRNFVEACIHRSIRYETTKPNQSQLDNVNNELKIMHKELPSPEGQKLINEYLDIQEAELHKNDIPVKFEGGFLDRKSNRLAKIRT
;
A
#
# COMPACT_ATOMS: atom_id res chain seq x y z
N MET A 1 -30.55 -0.08 17.12
CA MET A 1 -30.81 1.00 18.09
C MET A 1 -30.06 2.23 17.60
N SER A 2 -30.77 3.30 17.24
CA SER A 2 -30.15 4.57 16.85
C SER A 2 -29.22 5.05 17.98
N LYS A 3 -27.97 5.42 17.66
CA LYS A 3 -27.02 5.89 18.67
C LYS A 3 -27.50 7.23 19.23
N THR A 4 -27.71 7.35 20.54
CA THR A 4 -28.03 8.65 21.16
C THR A 4 -26.77 9.51 21.28
N LYS A 5 -26.84 10.77 20.87
CA LYS A 5 -25.78 11.78 20.90
C LYS A 5 -26.22 12.98 21.74
N SER A 6 -25.26 13.70 22.29
CA SER A 6 -25.47 14.99 22.94
C SER A 6 -25.24 16.14 21.97
N MET A 7 -26.07 17.17 22.04
CA MET A 7 -25.90 18.41 21.29
C MET A 7 -25.85 19.57 22.27
N ILE A 8 -25.30 20.69 21.82
CA ILE A 8 -25.41 21.98 22.50
C ILE A 8 -26.23 22.86 21.57
N TRP A 9 -27.26 23.50 22.11
CA TRP A 9 -27.93 24.64 21.48
C TRP A 9 -27.84 25.83 22.42
N LYS A 10 -27.54 27.01 21.89
CA LYS A 10 -27.51 28.26 22.64
C LYS A 10 -28.07 29.38 21.79
N ARG A 11 -28.63 30.37 22.48
CA ARG A 11 -29.07 31.64 21.90
C ARG A 11 -28.55 32.81 22.72
N LEU A 12 -28.28 33.92 22.04
CA LEU A 12 -27.80 35.17 22.57
C LEU A 12 -28.67 36.29 21.99
N ASN A 13 -29.26 37.09 22.87
CA ASN A 13 -30.14 38.18 22.49
C ASN A 13 -29.38 39.51 22.59
N PHE A 14 -29.05 40.11 21.44
CA PHE A 14 -28.37 41.40 21.39
C PHE A 14 -29.38 42.53 21.44
N THR A 15 -29.16 43.51 22.32
CA THR A 15 -29.95 44.74 22.36
C THR A 15 -29.25 45.88 21.62
N SER A 16 -30.00 46.91 21.23
CA SER A 16 -29.41 48.14 20.65
C SER A 16 -28.64 48.98 21.68
N GLY A 17 -28.85 48.73 22.97
CA GLY A 17 -28.14 49.35 24.07
C GLY A 17 -26.67 48.91 24.20
N ASN A 18 -26.03 49.46 25.23
CA ASN A 18 -24.74 48.94 25.69
C ASN A 18 -24.97 47.66 26.52
N ARG A 19 -23.91 46.86 26.70
CA ARG A 19 -23.98 45.65 27.53
C ARG A 19 -24.45 45.99 28.95
N VAL A 20 -25.44 45.24 29.45
CA VAL A 20 -25.91 45.33 30.84
C VAL A 20 -25.83 43.95 31.48
N LYS A 21 -25.01 43.79 32.51
CA LYS A 21 -24.76 42.50 33.19
C LYS A 21 -24.39 41.39 32.17
N LYS A 22 -25.25 40.37 32.03
CA LYS A 22 -25.07 39.23 31.12
C LYS A 22 -25.79 39.42 29.77
N THR A 23 -26.55 40.50 29.57
CA THR A 23 -27.24 40.78 28.31
C THR A 23 -26.29 41.52 27.36
N PRO A 24 -25.95 40.92 26.19
CA PRO A 24 -25.05 41.55 25.24
C PRO A 24 -25.74 42.72 24.52
N GLY A 25 -24.98 43.77 24.23
CA GLY A 25 -25.46 44.95 23.50
C GLY A 25 -24.89 45.03 22.09
N ILE A 26 -25.07 46.18 21.45
CA ILE A 26 -24.73 46.38 20.04
C ILE A 26 -23.23 46.17 19.73
N ASN A 27 -22.33 46.50 20.67
CA ASN A 27 -20.89 46.28 20.49
C ASN A 27 -20.51 44.80 20.51
N GLN A 28 -21.26 43.97 21.24
CA GLN A 28 -21.07 42.51 21.23
C GLN A 28 -21.64 41.90 19.95
N LEU A 29 -22.75 42.43 19.42
CA LEU A 29 -23.25 42.06 18.09
C LEU A 29 -22.20 42.34 17.03
N LYS A 30 -21.58 43.54 17.06
CA LYS A 30 -20.47 43.89 16.17
C LYS A 30 -19.36 42.84 16.22
N SER A 31 -18.90 42.52 17.43
CA SER A 31 -17.81 41.55 17.62
C SER A 31 -18.19 40.15 17.12
N SER A 32 -19.44 39.74 17.33
CA SER A 32 -19.95 38.45 16.88
C SER A 32 -20.01 38.37 15.36
N LEU A 33 -20.61 39.37 14.69
CA LEU A 33 -20.66 39.43 13.23
C LEU A 33 -19.27 39.50 12.59
N GLU A 34 -18.37 40.34 13.13
CA GLU A 34 -16.98 40.43 12.67
C GLU A 34 -16.24 39.10 12.79
N HIS A 35 -16.45 38.37 13.89
CA HIS A 35 -15.88 37.05 14.12
C HIS A 35 -16.46 36.02 13.14
N SER A 36 -17.79 35.95 13.01
CA SER A 36 -18.46 35.00 12.11
C SER A 36 -18.07 35.23 10.65
N LEU A 37 -18.00 36.48 10.21
CA LEU A 37 -17.59 36.81 8.84
C LEU A 37 -16.06 36.84 8.66
N ARG A 38 -15.28 36.50 9.69
CA ARG A 38 -13.81 36.52 9.67
C ARG A 38 -13.23 37.86 9.16
N ILE A 39 -13.89 38.98 9.50
CA ILE A 39 -13.48 40.34 9.12
C ILE A 39 -12.31 40.79 9.99
N VAL A 40 -12.42 40.57 11.29
CA VAL A 40 -11.39 40.90 12.27
C VAL A 40 -10.86 39.61 12.87
N GLN A 41 -9.57 39.34 12.68
CA GLN A 41 -8.91 38.14 13.17
C GLN A 41 -8.14 38.46 14.45
N LYS A 42 -8.82 38.39 15.60
CA LYS A 42 -8.19 38.58 16.91
C LYS A 42 -7.56 37.25 17.35
N ASN A 43 -6.25 37.12 17.14
CA ASN A 43 -5.37 36.02 17.59
C ASN A 43 -5.50 34.70 16.81
N ASP A 44 -4.36 34.05 16.57
CA ASP A 44 -4.21 32.82 15.78
C ASP A 44 -4.76 31.54 16.43
N LEU A 45 -5.53 31.68 17.52
CA LEU A 45 -5.95 30.56 18.38
C LEU A 45 -7.36 30.06 18.15
N GLU A 46 -8.14 30.77 17.32
CA GLU A 46 -9.59 30.57 17.26
C GLU A 46 -10.04 29.73 16.06
N PHE A 47 -9.30 29.74 14.96
CA PHE A 47 -9.64 29.03 13.73
C PHE A 47 -8.38 28.78 12.88
N ASN A 48 -8.43 27.73 12.06
CA ASN A 48 -7.38 27.38 11.12
C ASN A 48 -7.56 28.16 9.80
N LYS A 49 -6.64 29.08 9.50
CA LYS A 49 -6.70 29.94 8.31
C LYS A 49 -6.63 29.15 7.00
N ASP A 50 -6.02 27.97 7.01
CA ASP A 50 -5.88 27.09 5.84
C ASP A 50 -7.16 26.29 5.54
N LEU A 51 -8.21 26.49 6.34
CA LEU A 51 -9.51 25.83 6.24
C LEU A 51 -10.68 26.81 6.00
N ILE A 52 -10.40 28.06 5.67
CA ILE A 52 -11.42 29.08 5.41
C ILE A 52 -12.42 28.64 4.32
N GLU A 53 -11.97 27.81 3.39
CA GLU A 53 -12.75 27.25 2.30
C GLU A 53 -13.82 26.26 2.78
N LYS A 54 -13.74 25.77 4.03
CA LYS A 54 -14.76 24.95 4.69
C LYS A 54 -15.90 25.79 5.28
N ASN A 55 -15.72 27.10 5.42
CA ASN A 55 -16.77 27.99 5.92
C ASN A 55 -17.81 28.29 4.84
N ILE A 56 -19.07 28.35 5.24
CA ILE A 56 -20.20 28.60 4.34
C ILE A 56 -21.03 29.75 4.88
N VAL A 57 -21.37 30.70 4.02
CA VAL A 57 -22.22 31.85 4.31
C VAL A 57 -23.54 31.69 3.56
N PHE A 58 -24.65 31.79 4.28
CA PHE A 58 -25.97 31.95 3.71
C PHE A 58 -26.49 33.34 4.02
N PHE A 59 -26.65 34.14 2.96
CA PHE A 59 -27.07 35.53 3.02
C PHE A 59 -27.93 35.85 1.80
N ASN A 60 -29.03 36.60 1.97
CA ASN A 60 -29.98 36.91 0.89
C ASN A 60 -30.43 35.68 0.08
N ASN A 61 -30.77 34.59 0.78
CA ASN A 61 -31.16 33.30 0.18
C ASN A 61 -30.11 32.64 -0.72
N LYS A 62 -28.86 33.11 -0.69
CA LYS A 62 -27.75 32.54 -1.46
C LYS A 62 -26.74 31.90 -0.52
N LEU A 63 -26.35 30.66 -0.85
CA LEU A 63 -25.29 29.93 -0.17
C LEU A 63 -23.97 30.13 -0.93
N THR A 64 -22.95 30.66 -0.25
CA THR A 64 -21.64 30.97 -0.82
C THR A 64 -20.54 30.49 0.12
N ARG A 65 -19.45 29.93 -0.41
CA ARG A 65 -18.28 29.58 0.41
C ARG A 65 -17.54 30.85 0.81
N MET A 66 -17.00 30.89 2.02
CA MET A 66 -16.36 32.10 2.57
C MET A 66 -15.11 32.52 1.78
N ASP A 67 -14.31 31.56 1.30
CA ASP A 67 -13.13 31.80 0.45
C ASP A 67 -13.44 32.51 -0.86
N LYS A 68 -14.68 32.39 -1.36
CA LYS A 68 -15.16 33.09 -2.56
C LYS A 68 -15.66 34.51 -2.29
N LEU A 69 -15.80 34.91 -1.03
CA LEU A 69 -16.17 36.26 -0.64
C LEU A 69 -14.92 37.05 -0.31
N SER A 70 -14.74 38.19 -0.99
CA SER A 70 -13.69 39.14 -0.66
C SER A 70 -13.87 39.70 0.76
N ILE A 71 -12.83 40.30 1.33
CA ILE A 71 -12.98 40.96 2.64
C ILE A 71 -14.00 42.10 2.59
N ASP A 72 -14.14 42.77 1.45
CA ASP A 72 -15.08 43.87 1.27
C ASP A 72 -16.50 43.36 1.09
N ASP A 73 -16.72 42.25 0.36
CA ASP A 73 -18.03 41.58 0.29
C ASP A 73 -18.52 41.20 1.70
N ARG A 74 -17.62 40.70 2.55
CA ARG A 74 -17.93 40.34 3.93
C ARG A 74 -18.27 41.56 4.78
N LYS A 75 -17.56 42.69 4.58
CA LYS A 75 -17.89 43.97 5.24
C LYS A 75 -19.24 44.50 4.77
N GLU A 76 -19.61 44.36 3.50
CA GLU A 76 -20.92 44.77 3.01
C GLU A 76 -22.04 43.98 3.68
N ILE A 77 -21.88 42.66 3.81
CA ILE A 77 -22.81 41.81 4.58
C ILE A 77 -22.92 42.34 6.02
N PHE A 78 -21.78 42.59 6.69
CA PHE A 78 -21.75 43.16 8.04
C PHE A 78 -22.51 44.50 8.12
N ILE A 79 -22.20 45.44 7.22
CA ILE A 79 -22.80 46.79 7.19
C ILE A 79 -24.31 46.70 7.01
N SER A 80 -24.78 45.82 6.11
CA SER A 80 -26.22 45.66 5.82
C SER A 80 -27.05 45.26 7.04
N ILE A 81 -26.44 44.59 8.02
CA ILE A 81 -27.09 44.16 9.26
C ILE A 81 -26.86 45.18 10.37
N TYR A 82 -25.63 45.70 10.49
CA TYR A 82 -25.20 46.49 11.64
C TYR A 82 -25.54 47.98 11.52
N ALA A 83 -25.33 48.60 10.36
CA ALA A 83 -25.49 50.04 10.17
C ALA A 83 -26.92 50.55 10.45
N PRO A 84 -28.00 49.88 9.96
CA PRO A 84 -29.37 50.31 10.23
C PRO A 84 -29.67 50.38 11.75
N LEU A 85 -29.12 49.45 12.53
CA LEU A 85 -29.32 49.41 13.99
C LEU A 85 -28.58 50.55 14.70
N THR A 86 -27.40 50.92 14.21
CA THR A 86 -26.65 52.06 14.78
C THR A 86 -27.25 53.41 14.41
N GLU A 87 -27.77 53.56 13.18
CA GLU A 87 -28.47 54.77 12.75
C GLU A 87 -29.74 54.97 13.58
N GLN A 88 -30.55 53.91 13.75
CA GLN A 88 -31.74 53.96 14.62
C GLN A 88 -31.39 54.32 16.08
N LYS A 89 -30.30 53.76 16.62
CA LYS A 89 -29.82 54.10 17.97
C LYS A 89 -29.45 55.58 18.08
N GLN A 90 -28.76 56.13 17.08
CA GLN A 90 -28.36 57.54 17.06
C GLN A 90 -29.59 58.44 16.95
N ASN A 91 -30.53 58.12 16.06
CA ASN A 91 -31.77 58.87 15.89
C ASN A 91 -32.60 58.90 17.19
N ASN A 92 -32.73 57.77 17.90
CA ASN A 92 -33.44 57.73 19.18
C ASN A 92 -32.72 58.52 20.28
N GLY A 93 -31.39 58.55 20.27
CA GLY A 93 -30.60 59.40 21.16
C GLY A 93 -30.87 60.89 20.91
N GLN A 94 -30.78 61.31 19.65
CA GLN A 94 -31.09 62.69 19.24
C GLN A 94 -32.53 63.07 19.56
N LEU A 95 -33.50 62.18 19.32
CA LEU A 95 -34.90 62.39 19.63
C LEU A 95 -35.12 62.61 21.13
N SER A 96 -34.45 61.84 21.99
CA SER A 96 -34.51 62.02 23.45
C SER A 96 -33.99 63.40 23.88
N GLU A 97 -32.88 63.85 23.29
CA GLU A 97 -32.31 65.18 23.57
C GLU A 97 -33.25 66.29 23.09
N VAL A 98 -33.76 66.18 21.86
CA VAL A 98 -34.72 67.12 21.27
C VAL A 98 -36.00 67.18 22.10
N ASN A 99 -36.55 66.05 22.55
CA ASN A 99 -37.77 66.02 23.37
C ASN A 99 -37.57 66.63 24.77
N CYS A 100 -36.37 66.50 25.35
CA CYS A 100 -36.01 67.17 26.59
C CYS A 100 -36.01 68.70 26.42
N GLU A 101 -35.36 69.21 25.38
CA GLU A 101 -35.35 70.64 25.07
C GLU A 101 -36.73 71.15 24.68
N LEU A 102 -37.46 70.40 23.86
CA LEU A 102 -38.83 70.70 23.47
C LEU A 102 -39.74 70.85 24.69
N SER A 103 -39.59 69.97 25.69
CA SER A 103 -40.33 70.07 26.97
C SER A 103 -39.99 71.34 27.74
N LYS A 104 -38.72 71.77 27.76
CA LYS A 104 -38.31 73.03 28.39
C LYS A 104 -38.93 74.25 27.69
N TYR A 105 -38.93 74.27 26.35
CA TYR A 105 -39.55 75.35 25.59
C TYR A 105 -41.08 75.32 25.68
N ALA A 106 -41.71 74.14 25.67
CA ALA A 106 -43.15 73.99 25.92
C ALA A 106 -43.54 74.56 27.29
N TYR A 107 -42.72 74.33 28.33
CA TYR A 107 -42.93 74.95 29.64
C TYR A 107 -42.80 76.48 29.59
N LYS A 108 -41.81 77.03 28.87
CA LYS A 108 -41.69 78.48 28.65
C LYS A 108 -42.92 79.06 27.94
N LEU A 109 -43.44 78.38 26.91
CA LEU A 109 -44.67 78.81 26.22
C LEU A 109 -45.89 78.76 27.14
N LYS A 110 -46.05 77.70 27.93
CA LYS A 110 -47.10 77.61 28.96
C LYS A 110 -47.00 78.72 30.01
N ALA A 111 -45.78 79.09 30.40
CA ALA A 111 -45.54 80.21 31.31
C ALA A 111 -45.90 81.57 30.68
N LEU A 112 -45.66 81.75 29.38
CA LEU A 112 -46.10 82.95 28.63
C LEU A 112 -47.63 83.02 28.54
N ILE A 113 -48.28 81.90 28.22
CA ILE A 113 -49.76 81.78 28.23
C ILE A 113 -50.32 82.16 29.60
N LYS A 114 -49.72 81.67 30.69
CA LYS A 114 -50.18 81.97 32.06
C LYS A 114 -50.05 83.45 32.43
N LYS A 115 -49.09 84.18 31.85
CA LYS A 115 -48.95 85.63 32.08
C LYS A 115 -50.09 86.42 31.44
N ASN A 116 -50.78 85.87 30.43
CA ASN A 116 -51.95 86.44 29.77
C ASN A 116 -51.77 87.94 29.40
N GLU A 117 -50.60 88.26 28.85
CA GLU A 117 -50.22 89.64 28.50
C GLU A 117 -51.00 90.17 27.28
N ASP A 118 -51.40 89.28 26.38
CA ASP A 118 -52.15 89.56 25.16
C ASP A 118 -52.97 88.31 24.74
N SER A 119 -54.21 88.52 24.29
CA SER A 119 -55.14 87.43 23.93
C SER A 119 -54.80 86.76 22.61
N GLU A 120 -54.28 87.50 21.63
CA GLU A 120 -53.87 86.96 20.33
C GLU A 120 -52.60 86.10 20.49
N LEU A 121 -51.62 86.59 21.26
CA LEU A 121 -50.43 85.81 21.62
C LEU A 121 -50.82 84.51 22.32
N THR A 122 -51.71 84.59 23.31
CA THR A 122 -52.15 83.42 24.08
C THR A 122 -52.80 82.38 23.18
N SER A 123 -53.69 82.80 22.28
CA SER A 123 -54.37 81.92 21.32
C SER A 123 -53.37 81.29 20.34
N PHE A 124 -52.42 82.07 19.83
CA PHE A 124 -51.37 81.58 18.93
C PHE A 124 -50.49 80.51 19.61
N LEU A 125 -50.02 80.76 20.83
CA LEU A 125 -49.19 79.80 21.57
C LEU A 125 -49.95 78.52 21.92
N GLN A 126 -51.24 78.62 22.25
CA GLN A 126 -52.10 77.47 22.48
C GLN A 126 -52.29 76.64 21.21
N ALA A 127 -52.57 77.27 20.07
CA ALA A 127 -52.66 76.58 18.78
C ALA A 127 -51.36 75.85 18.43
N LEU A 128 -50.22 76.49 18.70
CA LEU A 128 -48.90 75.93 18.43
C LEU A 128 -48.58 74.69 19.28
N LEU A 129 -48.95 74.71 20.56
CA LEU A 129 -48.77 73.60 21.51
C LEU A 129 -49.68 72.40 21.23
N HIS A 130 -50.89 72.63 20.70
CA HIS A 130 -51.86 71.56 20.42
C HIS A 130 -51.71 70.94 19.03
N ASN A 131 -51.01 71.59 18.10
CA ASN A 131 -50.78 71.04 16.78
C ASN A 131 -49.82 69.83 16.87
N PRO A 132 -50.16 68.63 16.37
CA PRO A 132 -49.27 67.47 16.40
C PRO A 132 -48.26 67.44 15.24
N GLU A 133 -48.48 68.23 14.18
CA GLU A 133 -47.70 68.20 12.94
C GLU A 133 -46.54 69.21 12.93
N ALA A 134 -45.67 69.06 11.93
CA ALA A 134 -44.63 70.03 11.64
C ALA A 134 -45.27 71.38 11.29
N VAL A 135 -44.65 72.46 11.76
CA VAL A 135 -45.17 73.82 11.66
C VAL A 135 -44.20 74.66 10.84
N ASP A 136 -44.69 75.27 9.77
CA ASP A 136 -43.97 76.27 9.00
C ASP A 136 -44.69 77.61 9.13
N ILE A 137 -44.30 78.40 10.14
CA ILE A 137 -44.91 79.70 10.45
C ILE A 137 -43.79 80.71 10.73
N ASP A 138 -43.85 81.86 10.09
CA ASP A 138 -43.01 83.01 10.44
C ASP A 138 -43.54 83.68 11.71
N SER A 139 -43.01 83.26 12.86
CA SER A 139 -43.41 83.79 14.16
C SER A 139 -43.08 85.27 14.34
N SER A 140 -42.12 85.82 13.58
CA SER A 140 -41.75 87.23 13.65
C SER A 140 -42.91 88.08 13.12
N ASN A 141 -43.42 87.73 11.93
CA ASN A 141 -44.55 88.42 11.30
C ASN A 141 -45.85 88.36 12.12
N VAL A 142 -46.07 87.28 12.86
CA VAL A 142 -47.25 87.12 13.74
C VAL A 142 -47.10 87.96 15.01
N ILE A 143 -45.96 87.86 15.69
CA ILE A 143 -45.75 88.48 17.00
C ILE A 143 -45.44 89.98 16.91
N ASP A 144 -44.82 90.44 15.82
CA ASP A 144 -44.47 91.85 15.64
C ASP A 144 -45.70 92.77 15.56
N LYS A 145 -46.85 92.23 15.14
CA LYS A 145 -48.13 92.96 15.09
C LYS A 145 -48.79 93.14 16.46
N MET A 146 -48.40 92.36 17.47
CA MET A 146 -49.00 92.37 18.81
C MET A 146 -48.40 93.45 19.72
N ASN A 147 -49.14 94.00 20.67
CA ASN A 147 -48.63 95.03 21.58
C ASN A 147 -48.06 94.43 22.88
N ILE A 148 -46.87 93.81 22.79
CA ILE A 148 -46.27 93.05 23.89
C ILE A 148 -44.83 93.47 24.21
N GLN A 149 -44.41 93.30 25.47
CA GLN A 149 -43.06 93.58 25.91
C GLN A 149 -42.07 92.48 25.48
N ARG A 150 -40.81 92.87 25.24
CA ARG A 150 -39.69 91.94 24.92
C ARG A 150 -39.97 91.02 23.72
N LYS A 151 -40.60 91.53 22.65
CA LYS A 151 -40.95 90.80 21.42
C LYS A 151 -39.85 89.85 20.92
N LYS A 152 -38.62 90.36 20.76
CA LYS A 152 -37.46 89.57 20.28
C LYS A 152 -37.21 88.30 21.09
N GLN A 153 -37.37 88.33 22.42
CA GLN A 153 -37.20 87.16 23.27
C GLN A 153 -38.33 86.13 23.07
N LYS A 154 -39.55 86.60 22.85
CA LYS A 154 -40.73 85.74 22.59
C LYS A 154 -40.64 85.10 21.21
N ILE A 155 -40.28 85.86 20.19
CA ILE A 155 -40.01 85.36 18.83
C ILE A 155 -38.93 84.27 18.87
N SER A 156 -37.80 84.53 19.52
CA SER A 156 -36.74 83.53 19.68
C SER A 156 -37.22 82.27 20.40
N CYS A 157 -38.01 82.42 21.47
CA CYS A 157 -38.58 81.29 22.21
C CYS A 157 -39.53 80.43 21.33
N VAL A 158 -40.36 81.08 20.52
CA VAL A 158 -41.29 80.42 19.60
C VAL A 158 -40.55 79.74 18.45
N ASN A 159 -39.57 80.42 17.83
CA ASN A 159 -38.76 79.83 16.75
C ASN A 159 -38.01 78.59 17.23
N ASN A 160 -37.38 78.66 18.41
CA ASN A 160 -36.70 77.49 19.00
C ASN A 160 -37.67 76.34 19.28
N TYR A 161 -38.90 76.64 19.73
CA TYR A 161 -39.93 75.62 19.90
C TYR A 161 -40.34 74.98 18.56
N ILE A 162 -40.58 75.79 17.53
CA ILE A 162 -40.96 75.32 16.18
C ILE A 162 -39.85 74.44 15.60
N GLU A 163 -38.59 74.88 15.65
CA GLU A 163 -37.44 74.13 15.16
C GLU A 163 -37.31 72.77 15.87
N LEU A 164 -37.36 72.77 17.21
CA LEU A 164 -37.30 71.54 18.01
C LEU A 164 -38.49 70.61 17.73
N LYS A 165 -39.68 71.16 17.52
CA LYS A 165 -40.90 70.39 17.20
C LYS A 165 -40.78 69.74 15.83
N ASN A 166 -40.38 70.49 14.81
CA ASN A 166 -40.20 69.96 13.45
C ASN A 166 -39.13 68.88 13.42
N LYS A 167 -38.02 69.11 14.13
CA LYS A 167 -36.95 68.12 14.31
C LYS A 167 -37.43 66.87 15.06
N SER A 168 -38.26 67.04 16.10
CA SER A 168 -38.89 65.93 16.82
C SER A 168 -39.77 65.12 15.86
N VAL A 169 -40.67 65.75 15.11
CA VAL A 169 -41.55 65.10 14.11
C VAL A 169 -40.74 64.36 13.05
N GLU A 170 -39.65 64.94 12.55
CA GLU A 170 -38.77 64.30 11.58
C GLU A 170 -38.08 63.06 12.15
N LEU A 171 -37.50 63.17 13.35
CA LEU A 171 -36.83 62.05 14.03
C LEU A 171 -37.82 60.95 14.48
N ASN A 172 -39.06 61.33 14.81
CA ASN A 172 -40.13 60.40 15.19
C ASN A 172 -40.75 59.65 13.99
N LYS A 173 -40.29 59.90 12.76
CA LYS A 173 -40.56 58.99 11.62
C LYS A 173 -39.84 57.65 11.76
N SER A 174 -38.89 57.54 12.69
CA SER A 174 -38.22 56.29 13.03
C SER A 174 -39.12 55.37 13.85
N ASP A 175 -38.83 54.07 13.78
CA ASP A 175 -39.65 52.99 14.34
C ASP A 175 -39.95 53.15 15.84
N ASP A 176 -41.17 53.53 16.19
CA ASP A 176 -41.66 53.80 17.55
C ASP A 176 -41.39 52.65 18.55
N ASP A 177 -41.22 51.43 18.06
CA ASP A 177 -41.02 50.25 18.89
C ASP A 177 -39.54 49.99 19.26
N PHE A 178 -38.59 50.71 18.66
CA PHE A 178 -37.16 50.54 18.89
C PHE A 178 -36.75 51.01 20.30
N SER A 179 -36.25 50.07 21.12
CA SER A 179 -35.82 50.35 22.49
C SER A 179 -34.45 49.75 22.79
N LEU A 180 -33.65 50.47 23.58
CA LEU A 180 -32.32 50.02 24.04
C LEU A 180 -32.33 48.69 24.81
N LYS A 181 -33.49 48.26 25.30
CA LYS A 181 -33.69 47.04 26.08
C LYS A 181 -34.22 45.87 25.26
N LYS A 182 -34.74 46.11 24.06
CA LYS A 182 -35.31 45.06 23.21
C LYS A 182 -34.24 44.35 22.41
N THR A 183 -34.50 43.09 22.09
CA THR A 183 -33.63 42.27 21.26
C THR A 183 -33.74 42.76 19.83
N VAL A 184 -32.65 43.27 19.27
CA VAL A 184 -32.59 43.73 17.88
C VAL A 184 -32.10 42.64 16.93
N ILE A 185 -31.21 41.77 17.41
CA ILE A 185 -30.75 40.57 16.72
C ILE A 185 -30.65 39.46 17.76
N GLN A 186 -31.18 38.29 17.45
CA GLN A 186 -30.85 37.07 18.17
C GLN A 186 -29.82 36.29 17.37
N GLU A 187 -28.75 35.87 18.02
CA GLU A 187 -27.85 34.86 17.48
C GLU A 187 -28.18 33.52 18.12
N ALA A 188 -28.34 32.48 17.32
CA ALA A 188 -28.41 31.11 17.79
C ALA A 188 -27.28 30.30 17.17
N PHE A 189 -26.80 29.30 17.90
CA PHE A 189 -25.91 28.30 17.34
C PHE A 189 -26.21 26.94 17.94
N TRP A 190 -25.85 25.90 17.20
CA TRP A 190 -25.93 24.54 17.69
C TRP A 190 -24.75 23.72 17.22
N LYS A 191 -24.31 22.76 18.03
CA LYS A 191 -23.17 21.92 17.69
C LYS A 191 -23.19 20.58 18.40
N PHE A 192 -22.58 19.58 17.76
CA PHE A 192 -22.17 18.36 18.45
C PHE A 192 -20.78 18.59 19.05
N PRO A 193 -20.61 18.42 20.38
CA PRO A 193 -19.29 18.44 20.99
C PRO A 193 -18.36 17.41 20.35
N PHE A 194 -17.07 17.72 20.28
CA PHE A 194 -16.05 16.88 19.63
C PHE A 194 -16.09 15.41 20.08
N ASN A 195 -16.30 15.17 21.39
CA ASN A 195 -16.37 13.83 21.97
C ASN A 195 -17.60 13.00 21.59
N GLN A 196 -18.55 13.57 20.85
CA GLN A 196 -19.70 12.84 20.32
C GLN A 196 -19.37 12.11 19.02
N CYS A 197 -18.22 12.41 18.39
CA CYS A 197 -17.78 11.79 17.14
C CYS A 197 -18.90 11.80 16.08
N VAL A 198 -19.40 13.00 15.80
CA VAL A 198 -20.40 13.26 14.74
C VAL A 198 -19.68 14.07 13.67
N ASP A 199 -19.16 13.37 12.67
CA ASP A 199 -18.37 13.87 11.53
C ASP A 199 -19.13 13.80 10.19
N ASN A 200 -20.24 13.07 10.18
CA ASN A 200 -20.98 12.72 8.97
C ASN A 200 -22.11 13.69 8.60
N VAL A 201 -22.49 14.62 9.49
CA VAL A 201 -23.54 15.60 9.20
C VAL A 201 -23.01 16.68 8.27
N LYS A 202 -23.66 16.87 7.12
CA LYS A 202 -23.23 17.84 6.11
C LYS A 202 -23.40 19.28 6.64
N PRO A 203 -22.45 20.19 6.34
CA PRO A 203 -22.58 21.62 6.68
C PRO A 203 -23.90 22.26 6.25
N THR A 204 -24.36 21.94 5.04
CA THR A 204 -25.63 22.45 4.51
C THR A 204 -26.83 21.94 5.30
N ASP A 205 -26.78 20.72 5.84
CA ASP A 205 -27.83 20.19 6.70
C ASP A 205 -27.84 20.89 8.06
N TYR A 206 -26.67 21.16 8.66
CA TYR A 206 -26.61 21.97 9.87
C TYR A 206 -27.35 23.30 9.73
N MET A 207 -27.04 24.02 8.64
CA MET A 207 -27.62 25.33 8.34
C MET A 207 -29.11 25.22 7.98
N ASN A 208 -29.51 24.24 7.18
CA ASN A 208 -30.89 24.11 6.73
C ASN A 208 -31.83 23.71 7.87
N ILE A 209 -31.42 22.78 8.74
CA ILE A 209 -32.26 22.32 9.87
C ILE A 209 -32.66 23.51 10.74
N ILE A 210 -31.69 24.30 11.20
CA ILE A 210 -31.97 25.43 12.07
C ILE A 210 -32.67 26.59 11.34
N ASN A 211 -32.33 26.84 10.06
CA ASN A 211 -33.07 27.81 9.25
C ASN A 211 -34.54 27.43 9.11
N ASN A 212 -34.82 26.14 8.87
CA ASN A 212 -36.17 25.62 8.75
C ASN A 212 -36.93 25.69 10.07
N PHE A 213 -36.27 25.46 11.21
CA PHE A 213 -36.89 25.68 12.52
C PHE A 213 -37.44 27.10 12.66
N TYR A 214 -36.61 28.11 12.38
CA TYR A 214 -37.05 29.51 12.47
C TYR A 214 -38.11 29.86 11.42
N LYS A 215 -38.01 29.31 10.20
CA LYS A 215 -39.05 29.52 9.17
C LYS A 215 -40.39 28.87 9.52
N GLU A 216 -40.39 27.72 10.17
CA GLU A 216 -41.60 26.98 10.56
C GLU A 216 -42.27 27.63 11.76
N HIS A 217 -41.49 27.97 12.79
CA HIS A 217 -42.06 28.39 14.07
C HIS A 217 -42.06 29.91 14.31
N LEU A 218 -41.20 30.67 13.63
CA LEU A 218 -41.05 32.12 13.76
C LEU A 218 -40.97 32.80 12.37
N PRO A 219 -41.92 32.53 11.43
CA PRO A 219 -41.82 32.95 10.03
C PRO A 219 -41.77 34.46 9.83
N ASP A 220 -42.25 35.23 10.81
CA ASP A 220 -42.31 36.69 10.78
C ASP A 220 -41.00 37.35 11.19
N TYR A 221 -40.01 36.58 11.62
CA TYR A 221 -38.68 37.04 12.02
C TYR A 221 -37.63 36.55 11.01
N PRO A 222 -37.19 37.40 10.06
CA PRO A 222 -36.26 36.99 9.02
C PRO A 222 -34.91 36.52 9.57
N VAL A 223 -34.41 35.38 9.08
CA VAL A 223 -33.00 35.00 9.25
C VAL A 223 -32.16 35.88 8.32
N LYS A 224 -31.34 36.76 8.90
CA LYS A 224 -30.49 37.72 8.17
C LYS A 224 -29.24 37.08 7.61
N LEU A 225 -28.62 36.19 8.39
CA LEU A 225 -27.32 35.62 8.07
C LEU A 225 -27.20 34.25 8.76
N ILE A 226 -26.63 33.28 8.05
CA ILE A 226 -26.10 32.06 8.67
C ILE A 226 -24.65 31.91 8.25
N VAL A 227 -23.76 31.68 9.20
CA VAL A 227 -22.36 31.35 8.91
C VAL A 227 -22.01 30.02 9.56
N PHE A 228 -21.59 29.06 8.75
CA PHE A 228 -21.05 27.79 9.20
C PHE A 228 -19.53 27.88 9.34
N HIS A 229 -19.03 27.50 10.51
CA HIS A 229 -17.63 27.42 10.84
C HIS A 229 -17.13 25.98 10.73
N GLY A 230 -16.48 25.68 9.60
CA GLY A 230 -15.76 24.43 9.35
C GLY A 230 -14.25 24.55 9.59
N ASP A 231 -13.78 25.75 9.93
CA ASP A 231 -12.37 26.10 10.16
C ASP A 231 -11.96 26.03 11.64
N GLU A 232 -12.89 25.81 12.57
CA GLU A 232 -12.62 25.71 14.02
C GLU A 232 -12.18 24.31 14.46
N ILE A 233 -11.35 23.68 13.63
CA ILE A 233 -10.71 22.37 13.87
C ILE A 233 -9.19 22.51 13.76
N THR A 234 -8.45 21.71 14.52
CA THR A 234 -6.98 21.74 14.53
C THR A 234 -6.40 21.17 13.24
N ASN A 235 -6.98 20.06 12.75
CA ASN A 235 -6.46 19.32 11.60
C ASN A 235 -7.56 19.09 10.54
N ARG A 236 -7.15 19.00 9.27
CA ARG A 236 -8.01 18.58 8.15
C ARG A 236 -8.68 17.22 8.38
N HIS A 237 -8.00 16.32 9.09
CA HIS A 237 -8.49 14.96 9.38
C HIS A 237 -9.64 14.91 10.40
N ASP A 238 -9.88 15.98 11.17
CA ASP A 238 -11.01 16.09 12.08
C ASP A 238 -12.30 16.52 11.34
N GLU A 239 -12.57 15.91 10.18
CA GLU A 239 -13.61 16.35 9.26
C GLU A 239 -14.96 16.51 9.98
N ASN A 240 -15.46 17.75 9.99
CA ASN A 240 -16.74 18.15 10.62
C ASN A 240 -16.89 17.83 12.12
N LEU A 241 -15.81 17.54 12.85
CA LEU A 241 -15.91 17.36 14.30
C LEU A 241 -15.93 18.71 15.02
N GLY A 242 -16.99 18.99 15.79
CA GLY A 242 -17.10 20.22 16.59
C GLY A 242 -17.43 21.50 15.80
N VAL A 243 -17.67 21.37 14.50
CA VAL A 243 -18.14 22.44 13.59
C VAL A 243 -19.56 22.90 13.94
N HIS A 244 -19.93 24.10 13.53
CA HIS A 244 -21.25 24.66 13.85
C HIS A 244 -21.67 25.87 13.01
N PRO A 245 -22.98 26.09 12.83
CA PRO A 245 -23.51 27.33 12.30
C PRO A 245 -23.85 28.36 13.39
N HIS A 246 -23.59 29.63 13.11
CA HIS A 246 -24.18 30.80 13.76
C HIS A 246 -25.32 31.34 12.89
N ILE A 247 -26.49 31.57 13.48
CA ILE A 247 -27.70 32.05 12.82
C ILE A 247 -28.05 33.38 13.45
N PHE A 248 -28.16 34.44 12.64
CA PHE A 248 -28.58 35.76 13.08
C PHE A 248 -30.01 36.01 12.61
N ILE A 249 -30.94 36.07 13.56
CA ILE A 249 -32.37 36.31 13.36
C ILE A 249 -32.67 37.77 13.69
N ASP A 250 -33.46 38.42 12.82
CA ASP A 250 -33.98 39.77 13.09
C ASP A 250 -34.90 39.75 14.30
N GLY A 251 -34.65 40.64 15.27
CA GLY A 251 -35.57 40.84 16.39
C GLY A 251 -36.86 41.54 15.97
N LYS A 252 -36.84 42.22 14.80
CA LYS A 252 -37.98 42.95 14.24
C LYS A 252 -38.89 42.01 13.46
N ASN A 253 -40.15 41.95 13.90
CA ASN A 253 -41.22 41.28 13.18
C ASN A 253 -41.51 42.03 11.88
N LYS A 254 -41.40 41.33 10.74
CA LYS A 254 -41.57 41.93 9.41
C LYS A 254 -43.00 42.37 9.10
N LYS A 255 -44.01 41.81 9.79
CA LYS A 255 -45.44 42.17 9.61
C LYS A 255 -45.84 43.35 10.47
N THR A 256 -45.42 43.37 11.74
CA THR A 256 -45.86 44.39 12.71
C THR A 256 -44.88 45.56 12.81
N GLY A 257 -43.63 45.38 12.37
CA GLY A 257 -42.54 46.32 12.57
C GLY A 257 -41.99 46.34 14.00
N LYS A 258 -42.48 45.49 14.91
CA LYS A 258 -42.12 45.54 16.33
C LYS A 258 -40.95 44.62 16.68
N TYR A 259 -40.17 45.00 17.70
CA TYR A 259 -39.08 44.20 18.26
C TYR A 259 -39.58 43.30 19.40
N ASP A 260 -40.40 42.32 19.05
CA ASP A 260 -41.15 41.46 19.99
C ASP A 260 -40.79 39.97 19.92
N LEU A 261 -39.69 39.60 19.25
CA LEU A 261 -39.19 38.22 19.11
C LEU A 261 -39.28 37.39 20.39
N ILE A 262 -38.84 37.93 21.53
CA ILE A 262 -38.82 37.18 22.81
C ILE A 262 -40.23 36.83 23.30
N ASN A 263 -41.21 37.69 23.02
CA ASN A 263 -42.60 37.43 23.40
C ASN A 263 -43.21 36.34 22.52
N ASP A 264 -42.90 36.34 21.23
CA ASP A 264 -43.41 35.32 20.31
C ASP A 264 -42.70 33.97 20.50
N GLU A 265 -41.41 33.97 20.85
CA GLU A 265 -40.71 32.77 21.33
C GLU A 265 -41.36 32.20 22.60
N PHE A 266 -41.77 33.06 23.54
CA PHE A 266 -42.44 32.63 24.76
C PHE A 266 -43.79 31.95 24.46
N LYS A 267 -44.61 32.56 23.57
CA LYS A 267 -45.88 31.98 23.12
C LYS A 267 -45.63 30.63 22.42
N MET A 268 -44.70 30.59 21.48
CA MET A 268 -44.32 29.38 20.75
C MET A 268 -43.93 28.23 21.68
N VAL A 269 -43.13 28.49 22.72
CA VAL A 269 -42.72 27.46 23.69
C VAL A 269 -43.89 27.03 24.58
N ASN A 270 -44.77 27.95 24.99
CA ASN A 270 -45.97 27.59 25.76
C ASN A 270 -46.96 26.76 24.91
N ASP A 271 -47.12 27.06 23.63
CA ASP A 271 -47.91 26.26 22.69
C ASP A 271 -47.34 24.84 22.56
N PHE A 272 -46.00 24.72 22.50
CA PHE A 272 -45.32 23.42 22.52
C PHE A 272 -45.58 22.66 23.84
N LEU A 273 -45.43 23.30 25.00
CA LEU A 273 -45.71 22.67 26.29
C LEU A 273 -47.15 22.17 26.39
N LYS A 274 -48.11 22.99 25.95
CA LYS A 274 -49.53 22.63 25.91
C LYS A 274 -49.79 21.43 25.02
N SER A 275 -49.12 21.33 23.87
CA SER A 275 -49.21 20.17 22.99
C SER A 275 -48.68 18.87 23.61
N GLU A 276 -47.75 18.97 24.57
CA GLU A 276 -47.24 17.85 25.36
C GLU A 276 -48.07 17.55 26.62
N GLY A 277 -49.16 18.31 26.87
CA GLY A 277 -49.95 18.20 28.10
C GLY A 277 -49.26 18.77 29.35
N ASN A 278 -48.20 19.56 29.17
CA ASN A 278 -47.50 20.25 30.25
C ASN A 278 -48.16 21.62 30.53
N PRO A 279 -48.11 22.12 31.79
CA PRO A 279 -48.69 23.41 32.14
C PRO A 279 -47.95 24.56 31.45
N GLU A 280 -48.70 25.61 31.10
CA GLU A 280 -48.15 26.85 30.57
C GLU A 280 -47.29 27.56 31.65
N ILE A 281 -46.22 28.20 31.21
CA ILE A 281 -45.38 29.02 32.08
C ILE A 281 -45.93 30.44 32.04
N GLU A 282 -46.46 30.95 33.16
CA GLU A 282 -47.08 32.29 33.22
C GLU A 282 -46.17 33.36 33.86
N GLY A 283 -45.10 32.94 34.52
CA GLY A 283 -44.32 33.81 35.40
C GLY A 283 -43.03 34.38 34.79
N ARG A 284 -42.45 35.36 35.49
CA ARG A 284 -41.13 35.97 35.20
C ARG A 284 -40.08 35.65 36.26
N LYS A 285 -40.28 34.62 37.09
CA LYS A 285 -39.28 34.21 38.07
C LYS A 285 -38.09 33.58 37.34
N PHE A 286 -36.94 33.53 38.03
CA PHE A 286 -35.75 32.88 37.47
C PHE A 286 -35.98 31.40 37.15
N SER A 287 -36.75 30.68 38.00
CA SER A 287 -37.20 29.31 37.73
C SER A 287 -37.94 29.20 36.41
N ASP A 288 -38.86 30.13 36.16
CA ASP A 288 -39.72 30.13 34.97
C ASP A 288 -38.88 30.35 33.70
N ALA A 289 -37.87 31.22 33.78
CA ALA A 289 -36.93 31.44 32.69
C ALA A 289 -36.04 30.19 32.41
N GLN A 290 -35.69 29.43 33.46
CA GLN A 290 -34.95 28.19 33.30
C GLN A 290 -35.82 27.11 32.64
N THR A 291 -37.03 26.89 33.15
CA THR A 291 -37.99 25.92 32.59
C THR A 291 -38.34 26.26 31.15
N LEU A 292 -38.52 27.55 30.82
CA LEU A 292 -38.73 28.01 29.45
C LEU A 292 -37.53 27.67 28.55
N GLY A 293 -36.31 27.88 29.05
CA GLY A 293 -35.09 27.54 28.33
C GLY A 293 -34.97 26.04 28.06
N GLU A 294 -35.28 25.20 29.05
CA GLU A 294 -35.29 23.75 28.94
C GLU A 294 -36.38 23.27 27.96
N ALA A 295 -37.59 23.85 28.02
CA ALA A 295 -38.68 23.54 27.09
C ALA A 295 -38.33 23.93 25.64
N TYR A 296 -37.74 25.12 25.43
CA TYR A 296 -37.26 25.52 24.11
C TYR A 296 -36.19 24.54 23.60
N GLN A 297 -35.22 24.18 24.45
CA GLN A 297 -34.20 23.21 24.06
C GLN A 297 -34.81 21.86 23.64
N ARG A 298 -35.81 21.34 24.38
CA ARG A 298 -36.54 20.12 24.01
C ARG A 298 -37.24 20.27 22.65
N MET A 299 -37.90 21.39 22.41
CA MET A 299 -38.56 21.69 21.13
C MET A 299 -37.55 21.68 19.96
N ILE A 300 -36.39 22.32 20.12
CA ILE A 300 -35.31 22.30 19.13
C ILE A 300 -34.80 20.87 18.89
N TYR A 301 -34.62 20.07 19.95
CA TYR A 301 -34.07 18.72 19.83
C TYR A 301 -35.05 17.80 19.12
N ALA A 302 -36.34 17.91 19.43
CA ALA A 302 -37.41 17.20 18.73
C ALA A 302 -37.42 17.55 17.23
N PHE A 303 -37.29 18.84 16.89
CA PHE A 303 -37.21 19.29 15.51
C PHE A 303 -35.95 18.76 14.80
N VAL A 304 -34.78 18.87 15.44
CA VAL A 304 -33.51 18.36 14.89
C VAL A 304 -33.59 16.86 14.65
N ASN A 305 -34.13 16.07 15.59
CA ASN A 305 -34.30 14.63 15.42
C ASN A 305 -35.20 14.29 14.23
N LYS A 306 -36.34 14.98 14.10
CA LYS A 306 -37.26 14.82 12.95
C LYS A 306 -36.52 15.08 11.63
N GLU A 307 -35.73 16.13 11.55
CA GLU A 307 -35.00 16.48 10.33
C GLU A 307 -33.80 15.57 10.06
N LEU A 308 -33.08 15.12 11.09
CA LEU A 308 -31.98 14.17 10.95
C LEU A 308 -32.47 12.83 10.37
N VAL A 309 -33.60 12.33 10.87
CA VAL A 309 -34.24 11.10 10.35
C VAL A 309 -34.65 11.27 8.90
N LYS A 310 -35.31 12.39 8.54
CA LYS A 310 -35.69 12.68 7.14
C LYS A 310 -34.49 12.73 6.19
N LYS A 311 -33.32 13.12 6.70
CA LYS A 311 -32.06 13.22 5.94
C LYS A 311 -31.25 11.92 5.93
N GLY A 312 -31.72 10.86 6.60
CA GLY A 312 -31.11 9.53 6.60
C GLY A 312 -29.95 9.35 7.59
N TYR A 313 -29.87 10.18 8.63
CA TYR A 313 -28.86 10.02 9.68
C TYR A 313 -29.32 8.98 10.73
N ASP A 314 -28.49 7.99 11.02
CA ASP A 314 -28.77 6.90 11.99
C ASP A 314 -28.29 7.24 13.41
N PHE A 315 -28.74 8.38 13.93
CA PHE A 315 -28.54 8.77 15.31
C PHE A 315 -29.62 9.76 15.74
N GLN A 316 -29.82 9.89 17.04
CA GLN A 316 -30.73 10.87 17.63
C GLN A 316 -30.02 11.71 18.68
N VAL A 317 -30.58 12.87 18.97
CA VAL A 317 -30.09 13.84 19.93
C VAL A 317 -30.98 13.84 21.15
N ASP A 318 -30.37 13.76 22.33
CA ASP A 318 -31.11 13.87 23.58
C ASP A 318 -30.31 14.65 24.64
N VAL A 319 -31.02 15.16 25.64
CA VAL A 319 -30.40 15.72 26.82
C VAL A 319 -29.94 14.56 27.70
N LEU A 320 -28.62 14.31 27.72
CA LEU A 320 -28.06 13.30 28.61
C LEU A 320 -28.45 13.58 30.06
N PRO A 321 -28.79 12.56 30.87
CA PRO A 321 -29.18 12.73 32.26
C PRO A 321 -28.07 13.42 33.08
N GLU A 322 -28.47 14.06 34.18
CA GLU A 322 -27.54 14.73 35.07
C GLU A 322 -27.00 13.76 36.12
N THR A 323 -25.79 13.23 35.89
CA THR A 323 -25.07 12.38 36.86
C THR A 323 -24.14 13.22 37.75
N GLU A 324 -23.74 12.71 38.92
CA GLU A 324 -22.77 13.41 39.79
C GLU A 324 -21.43 13.68 39.08
N ASP A 325 -20.92 12.71 38.32
CA ASP A 325 -19.71 12.91 37.50
C ASP A 325 -19.85 14.06 36.51
N LYS A 326 -21.04 14.19 35.90
CA LYS A 326 -21.33 15.29 34.97
C LYS A 326 -21.41 16.63 35.69
N LYS A 327 -21.94 16.69 36.92
CA LYS A 327 -21.94 17.90 37.75
C LYS A 327 -20.51 18.32 38.10
N ILE A 328 -19.65 17.37 38.52
CA ILE A 328 -18.23 17.63 38.80
C ILE A 328 -17.53 18.15 37.54
N ARG A 329 -17.71 17.47 36.41
CA ARG A 329 -17.14 17.88 35.12
C ARG A 329 -17.62 19.27 34.70
N ARG A 330 -18.89 19.61 34.88
CA ARG A 330 -19.43 20.95 34.60
C ARG A 330 -18.79 22.03 35.48
N LYS A 331 -18.54 21.75 36.77
CA LYS A 331 -17.81 22.68 37.65
C LYS A 331 -16.39 22.94 37.14
N LEU A 332 -15.68 21.88 36.73
CA LEU A 332 -14.34 22.00 36.15
C LEU A 332 -14.33 22.81 34.85
N ILE A 333 -15.28 22.51 33.94
CA ILE A 333 -15.43 23.26 32.67
C ILE A 333 -15.72 24.73 32.93
N ASN A 334 -16.60 25.04 33.88
CA ASN A 334 -16.96 26.42 34.20
C ASN A 334 -15.78 27.18 34.83
N ALA A 335 -15.01 26.54 35.72
CA ALA A 335 -13.81 27.12 36.29
C ALA A 335 -12.76 27.40 35.19
N ASP A 336 -12.52 26.45 34.30
CA ASP A 336 -11.58 26.60 33.20
C ASP A 336 -12.02 27.66 32.18
N ALA A 337 -13.31 27.71 31.84
CA ALA A 337 -13.87 28.70 30.91
C ALA A 337 -13.71 30.16 31.39
N SER A 338 -13.55 30.37 32.70
CA SER A 338 -13.31 31.70 33.28
C SER A 338 -11.88 32.22 33.04
N LYS A 339 -10.94 31.32 32.73
CA LYS A 339 -9.56 31.68 32.39
C LYS A 339 -9.47 32.31 30.99
N PRO A 340 -8.47 33.18 30.74
CA PRO A 340 -8.15 33.64 29.40
C PRO A 340 -7.93 32.45 28.45
N LYS A 341 -8.34 32.57 27.18
CA LYS A 341 -8.36 31.44 26.21
C LYS A 341 -7.04 30.66 26.15
N MET A 342 -5.90 31.36 26.17
CA MET A 342 -4.55 30.77 26.14
C MET A 342 -4.19 29.90 27.36
N PHE A 343 -4.85 30.11 28.51
CA PHE A 343 -4.60 29.36 29.75
C PHE A 343 -5.66 28.30 30.05
N ARG A 344 -6.62 28.11 29.14
CA ARG A 344 -7.63 27.05 29.27
C ARG A 344 -6.99 25.71 29.01
N THR A 345 -7.34 24.70 29.78
CA THR A 345 -6.83 23.33 29.62
C THR A 345 -7.13 22.79 28.22
N PHE A 346 -8.36 23.01 27.75
CA PHE A 346 -8.78 22.60 26.42
C PHE A 346 -8.78 23.81 25.47
N ASN A 347 -7.68 23.99 24.74
CA ASN A 347 -7.51 25.03 23.73
C ASN A 347 -6.81 24.46 22.47
N SER A 348 -6.82 25.23 21.37
CA SER A 348 -6.26 24.80 20.08
C SER A 348 -4.76 24.49 20.14
N ILE A 349 -3.95 25.32 20.85
CA ILE A 349 -2.50 25.08 21.01
C ILE A 349 -2.25 23.76 21.72
N ASN A 350 -2.88 23.55 22.88
CA ASN A 350 -2.65 22.33 23.66
C ASN A 350 -3.03 21.10 22.83
N LYS A 351 -4.14 21.15 22.09
CA LYS A 351 -4.54 20.07 21.19
C LYS A 351 -3.51 19.86 20.07
N SER A 352 -3.02 20.92 19.44
CA SER A 352 -1.95 20.83 18.44
C SER A 352 -0.65 20.27 19.02
N MET A 353 -0.30 20.60 20.25
CA MET A 353 0.87 20.03 20.93
C MET A 353 0.69 18.53 21.21
N ASP A 354 -0.50 18.12 21.68
CA ASP A 354 -0.82 16.70 21.90
C ASP A 354 -0.78 15.91 20.58
N GLU A 355 -1.33 16.48 19.50
CA GLU A 355 -1.28 15.90 18.14
C GLU A 355 0.16 15.80 17.61
N LEU A 356 0.98 16.83 17.82
CA LEU A 356 2.40 16.84 17.43
C LEU A 356 3.17 15.76 18.20
N ALA A 357 2.97 15.63 19.51
CA ALA A 357 3.60 14.59 20.31
C ALA A 357 3.21 13.18 19.84
N ALA A 358 1.93 12.97 19.51
CA ALA A 358 1.46 11.69 18.95
C ALA A 358 2.07 11.41 17.56
N LEU A 359 2.23 12.44 16.72
CA LEU A 359 2.85 12.33 15.40
C LEU A 359 4.34 12.03 15.51
N GLU A 360 5.06 12.64 16.45
CA GLU A 360 6.48 12.37 16.73
C GLU A 360 6.71 10.91 17.14
N ILE A 361 5.84 10.37 18.01
CA ILE A 361 5.87 8.95 18.39
C ILE A 361 5.68 8.07 17.15
N THR A 362 4.66 8.36 16.35
CA THR A 362 4.36 7.60 15.11
C THR A 362 5.50 7.67 14.10
N LEU A 363 6.12 8.84 13.94
CA LEU A 363 7.27 9.03 13.04
C LEU A 363 8.49 8.24 13.51
N LYS A 364 8.75 8.22 14.82
CA LYS A 364 9.83 7.42 15.40
C LYS A 364 9.62 5.93 15.15
N GLU A 365 8.42 5.41 15.40
CA GLU A 365 8.07 4.01 15.10
C GLU A 365 8.23 3.68 13.61
N LYS A 366 7.81 4.58 12.71
CA LYS A 366 8.00 4.40 11.26
C LYS A 366 9.49 4.42 10.87
N ALA A 367 10.28 5.31 11.45
CA ALA A 367 11.72 5.38 11.19
C ALA A 367 12.45 4.11 11.67
N GLU A 368 12.10 3.59 12.85
CA GLU A 368 12.64 2.33 13.37
C GLU A 368 12.26 1.14 12.46
N ASN A 369 11.00 1.08 12.00
CA ASN A 369 10.56 0.07 11.04
C ASN A 369 11.29 0.17 9.70
N GLN A 370 11.50 1.38 9.18
CA GLN A 370 12.27 1.60 7.95
C GLN A 370 13.72 1.15 8.10
N ALA A 371 14.38 1.48 9.22
CA ALA A 371 15.75 1.05 9.48
C ALA A 371 15.87 -0.48 9.56
N LYS A 372 14.87 -1.16 10.12
CA LYS A 372 14.79 -2.63 10.14
C LYS A 372 14.64 -3.20 8.72
N LEU A 373 13.76 -2.62 7.91
CA LEU A 373 13.54 -3.03 6.53
C LEU A 373 14.81 -2.86 5.68
N ASP A 374 15.54 -1.75 5.85
CA ASP A 374 16.80 -1.49 5.15
C ASP A 374 17.89 -2.50 5.52
N LYS A 375 17.94 -2.91 6.80
CA LYS A 375 18.86 -3.96 7.27
C LYS A 375 18.53 -5.32 6.65
N ASP A 376 17.24 -5.67 6.59
CA ASP A 376 16.78 -6.90 5.95
C ASP A 376 17.07 -6.90 4.45
N LEU A 377 16.85 -5.77 3.76
CA LEU A 377 17.16 -5.62 2.35
C LEU A 377 18.67 -5.82 2.07
N LYS A 378 19.55 -5.20 2.88
CA LYS A 378 21.00 -5.42 2.76
C LYS A 378 21.40 -6.89 2.95
N ARG A 379 20.77 -7.59 3.91
CA ARG A 379 21.00 -9.03 4.13
C ARG A 379 20.57 -9.86 2.91
N VAL A 380 19.39 -9.59 2.36
CA VAL A 380 18.88 -10.30 1.18
C VAL A 380 19.76 -10.05 -0.04
N LEU A 381 20.19 -8.81 -0.27
CA LEU A 381 21.11 -8.46 -1.36
C LEU A 381 22.46 -9.18 -1.19
N GLY A 382 23.00 -9.24 0.03
CA GLY A 382 24.22 -9.99 0.32
C GLY A 382 24.09 -11.48 0.02
N LEU A 383 23.00 -12.11 0.45
CA LEU A 383 22.70 -13.52 0.15
C LEU A 383 22.54 -13.76 -1.36
N SER A 384 21.85 -12.86 -2.05
CA SER A 384 21.66 -12.95 -3.51
C SER A 384 22.99 -12.91 -4.26
N GLN A 385 23.94 -12.08 -3.82
CA GLN A 385 25.28 -12.01 -4.41
C GLN A 385 26.09 -13.29 -4.17
N ILE A 386 26.00 -13.88 -2.98
CA ILE A 386 26.62 -15.19 -2.67
C ILE A 386 26.05 -16.27 -3.58
N TYR A 387 24.72 -16.38 -3.68
CA TYR A 387 24.08 -17.37 -4.55
C TYR A 387 24.45 -17.18 -6.03
N LYS A 388 24.64 -15.93 -6.47
CA LYS A 388 25.10 -15.66 -7.83
C LYS A 388 26.51 -16.22 -8.07
N GLN A 389 27.45 -15.96 -7.15
CA GLN A 389 28.81 -16.48 -7.24
C GLN A 389 28.86 -18.01 -7.19
N GLU A 390 28.05 -18.62 -6.32
CA GLU A 390 27.96 -20.07 -6.20
C GLU A 390 27.40 -20.71 -7.47
N ASN A 391 26.37 -20.12 -8.07
CA ASN A 391 25.83 -20.55 -9.36
C ASN A 391 26.84 -20.40 -10.51
N GLU A 392 27.62 -19.32 -10.55
CA GLU A 392 28.69 -19.14 -11.53
C GLU A 392 29.77 -20.23 -11.39
N LYS A 393 30.17 -20.55 -10.15
CA LYS A 393 31.11 -21.64 -9.86
C LYS A 393 30.56 -22.99 -10.30
N LEU A 394 29.32 -23.33 -9.91
CA LEU A 394 28.65 -24.56 -10.30
C LEU A 394 28.53 -24.69 -11.82
N SER A 395 28.25 -23.60 -12.53
CA SER A 395 28.23 -23.58 -14.00
C SER A 395 29.62 -23.88 -14.60
N GLY A 396 30.68 -23.31 -14.02
CA GLY A 396 32.06 -23.60 -14.41
C GLY A 396 32.45 -25.06 -14.16
N ASP A 397 32.10 -25.61 -13.00
CA ASP A 397 32.39 -27.00 -12.64
C ASP A 397 31.60 -27.98 -13.53
N ASN A 398 30.33 -27.68 -13.84
CA ASN A 398 29.53 -28.45 -14.78
C ASN A 398 30.18 -28.49 -16.18
N LYS A 399 30.71 -27.37 -16.68
CA LYS A 399 31.42 -27.34 -17.98
C LYS A 399 32.65 -28.25 -17.97
N LYS A 400 33.43 -28.27 -16.88
CA LYS A 400 34.59 -29.17 -16.73
C LYS A 400 34.18 -30.63 -16.71
N LEU A 401 33.08 -30.96 -16.01
CA LEU A 401 32.54 -32.31 -15.99
C LEU A 401 32.10 -32.77 -17.38
N TYR A 402 31.42 -31.91 -18.14
CA TYR A 402 31.04 -32.22 -19.52
C TYR A 402 32.26 -32.50 -20.41
N SER A 403 33.33 -31.70 -20.29
CA SER A 403 34.59 -31.97 -21.02
C SER A 403 35.18 -33.34 -20.66
N ARG A 404 35.26 -33.66 -19.36
CA ARG A 404 35.80 -34.96 -18.91
C ARG A 404 34.96 -36.14 -19.38
N ILE A 405 33.63 -35.98 -19.42
CA ILE A 405 32.73 -37.00 -19.96
C ILE A 405 33.02 -37.20 -21.45
N ASP A 406 33.27 -36.13 -22.19
CA ASP A 406 33.58 -36.22 -23.63
C ASP A 406 34.96 -36.87 -23.87
N ASP A 407 35.98 -36.47 -23.10
CA ASP A 407 37.31 -37.08 -23.13
C ASP A 407 37.21 -38.60 -22.84
N GLY A 408 36.48 -38.98 -21.78
CA GLY A 408 36.25 -40.38 -21.43
C GLY A 408 35.48 -41.17 -22.50
N LYS A 409 34.58 -40.52 -23.25
CA LYS A 409 33.93 -41.14 -24.42
C LYS A 409 34.93 -41.40 -25.55
N GLN A 410 35.81 -40.44 -25.82
CA GLN A 410 36.84 -40.62 -26.85
C GLN A 410 37.82 -41.74 -26.48
N GLU A 411 38.27 -41.79 -25.22
CA GLU A 411 39.09 -42.89 -24.72
C GLU A 411 38.40 -44.25 -24.87
N ALA A 412 37.11 -44.34 -24.52
CA ALA A 412 36.34 -45.57 -24.68
C ALA A 412 36.25 -46.03 -26.15
N ILE A 413 36.10 -45.10 -27.10
CA ILE A 413 36.10 -45.41 -28.54
C ILE A 413 37.46 -45.96 -28.99
N VAL A 414 38.57 -45.40 -28.50
CA VAL A 414 39.92 -45.89 -28.80
C VAL A 414 40.13 -47.29 -28.25
N ILE A 415 39.71 -47.54 -27.00
CA ILE A 415 39.81 -48.86 -26.37
C ILE A 415 38.99 -49.90 -27.14
N ASP A 416 37.75 -49.58 -27.54
CA ASP A 416 36.91 -50.49 -28.34
C ASP A 416 37.57 -50.84 -29.69
N SER A 417 38.19 -49.84 -30.33
CA SER A 417 38.93 -50.04 -31.58
C SER A 417 40.14 -50.97 -31.40
N ASN A 418 40.88 -50.80 -30.31
CA ASN A 418 42.02 -51.65 -29.96
C ASN A 418 41.58 -53.09 -29.66
N ILE A 419 40.48 -53.28 -28.92
CA ILE A 419 39.91 -54.60 -28.64
C ILE A 419 39.55 -55.32 -29.95
N LYS A 420 38.91 -54.60 -30.90
CA LYS A 420 38.59 -55.15 -32.23
C LYS A 420 39.85 -55.57 -33.00
N ALA A 421 40.91 -54.77 -32.96
CA ALA A 421 42.18 -55.09 -33.60
C ALA A 421 42.83 -56.34 -32.98
N MET A 422 42.88 -56.42 -31.64
CA MET A 422 43.44 -57.58 -30.95
C MET A 422 42.69 -58.88 -31.26
N ARG A 423 41.34 -58.85 -31.31
CA ARG A 423 40.54 -60.01 -31.70
C ARG A 423 40.84 -60.49 -33.12
N LYS A 424 41.15 -59.57 -34.05
CA LYS A 424 41.56 -59.95 -35.40
C LYS A 424 42.89 -60.71 -35.37
N THR A 425 43.88 -60.17 -34.66
CA THR A 425 45.20 -60.83 -34.51
C THR A 425 45.07 -62.19 -33.83
N GLU A 426 44.22 -62.32 -32.83
CA GLU A 426 43.93 -63.59 -32.16
C GLU A 426 43.40 -64.64 -33.14
N ASN A 427 42.45 -64.27 -34.00
CA ASN A 427 41.91 -65.16 -35.04
C ASN A 427 42.96 -65.56 -36.08
N ASP A 428 43.81 -64.61 -36.51
CA ASP A 428 44.90 -64.87 -37.46
C ASP A 428 45.91 -65.88 -36.87
N LEU A 429 46.26 -65.71 -35.58
CA LEU A 429 47.17 -66.61 -34.87
C LEU A 429 46.59 -68.03 -34.72
N ALA A 430 45.31 -68.14 -34.36
CA ALA A 430 44.62 -69.42 -34.24
C ALA A 430 44.63 -70.20 -35.57
N THR A 431 44.45 -69.51 -36.69
CA THR A 431 44.52 -70.10 -38.03
C THR A 431 45.92 -70.64 -38.34
N SER A 432 46.97 -69.87 -38.00
CA SER A 432 48.37 -70.30 -38.21
C SER A 432 48.74 -71.51 -37.36
N ILE A 433 48.27 -71.58 -36.11
CA ILE A 433 48.54 -72.73 -35.22
C ILE A 433 47.94 -74.01 -35.79
N ASN A 434 46.71 -73.96 -36.29
CA ASN A 434 46.06 -75.12 -36.91
C ASN A 434 46.86 -75.63 -38.12
N SER A 435 47.29 -74.73 -39.02
CA SER A 435 48.10 -75.12 -40.19
C SER A 435 49.42 -75.80 -39.80
N LYS A 436 50.13 -75.30 -38.78
CA LYS A 436 51.37 -75.93 -38.31
C LYS A 436 51.14 -77.28 -37.63
N THR A 437 49.99 -77.45 -36.97
CA THR A 437 49.62 -78.72 -36.34
C THR A 437 49.40 -79.83 -37.37
N ASP A 438 48.84 -79.49 -38.53
CA ASP A 438 48.64 -80.46 -39.62
C ASP A 438 49.98 -80.86 -40.28
N GLU A 439 50.90 -79.92 -40.46
CA GLU A 439 52.25 -80.18 -41.00
C GLU A 439 53.06 -81.15 -40.13
N ILE A 440 52.93 -81.06 -38.80
CA ILE A 440 53.60 -81.98 -37.87
C ILE A 440 53.09 -83.43 -38.04
N LYS A 441 51.78 -83.62 -38.25
CA LYS A 441 51.20 -84.97 -38.44
C LYS A 441 51.72 -85.66 -39.70
N GLU A 442 51.96 -84.91 -40.77
CA GLU A 442 52.52 -85.48 -42.01
C GLU A 442 53.97 -85.97 -41.82
N LEU A 443 54.77 -85.23 -41.05
CA LEU A 443 56.15 -85.60 -40.77
C LEU A 443 56.27 -86.88 -39.94
N ASP A 444 55.38 -87.09 -38.97
CA ASP A 444 55.37 -88.31 -38.14
C ASP A 444 55.14 -89.58 -38.97
N ILE A 445 54.26 -89.52 -39.97
CA ILE A 445 53.99 -90.65 -40.89
C ILE A 445 55.27 -91.03 -41.65
N LEU A 446 56.02 -90.03 -42.11
CA LEU A 446 57.21 -90.22 -42.95
C LEU A 446 58.39 -90.86 -42.19
N ILE A 447 58.49 -90.58 -40.89
CA ILE A 447 59.52 -91.14 -40.01
C ILE A 447 59.28 -92.64 -39.78
N GLU A 448 58.03 -93.06 -39.59
CA GLU A 448 57.68 -94.45 -39.29
C GLU A 448 58.02 -95.38 -40.48
N ASP A 449 57.71 -94.96 -41.71
CA ASP A 449 58.03 -95.71 -42.93
C ASP A 449 59.53 -96.01 -43.08
N LYS A 450 60.39 -95.04 -42.72
CA LYS A 450 61.85 -95.21 -42.81
C LYS A 450 62.38 -96.20 -41.79
N ARG A 451 61.74 -96.33 -40.63
CA ARG A 451 62.18 -97.26 -39.58
C ARG A 451 61.98 -98.72 -40.00
N THR A 452 60.81 -99.04 -40.55
CA THR A 452 60.48 -100.40 -41.02
C THR A 452 61.42 -100.88 -42.13
N TYR A 453 61.93 -99.96 -42.94
CA TYR A 453 62.88 -100.27 -44.02
C TYR A 453 64.23 -100.79 -43.51
N TYR A 454 64.78 -100.19 -42.44
CA TYR A 454 66.11 -100.55 -41.93
C TYR A 454 66.15 -101.93 -41.27
N GLU A 455 65.07 -102.38 -40.64
CA GLU A 455 65.02 -103.68 -39.94
C GLU A 455 65.20 -104.86 -40.91
N LYS A 456 64.54 -104.84 -42.08
CA LYS A 456 64.62 -105.90 -43.11
C LYS A 456 66.03 -106.11 -43.65
N LEU A 457 66.79 -105.04 -43.77
CA LEU A 457 68.15 -105.05 -44.32
C LEU A 457 69.16 -105.71 -43.37
N SER A 458 68.98 -105.52 -42.07
CA SER A 458 69.82 -106.11 -41.02
C SER A 458 69.75 -107.64 -41.00
N ASP A 459 68.56 -108.21 -41.23
CA ASP A 459 68.34 -109.66 -41.15
C ASP A 459 69.02 -110.42 -42.31
N ALA A 460 69.01 -109.86 -43.52
CA ALA A 460 69.57 -110.52 -44.69
C ALA A 460 71.11 -110.67 -44.64
N PHE A 461 71.83 -109.65 -44.14
CA PHE A 461 73.29 -109.74 -43.97
C PHE A 461 73.70 -110.80 -42.94
N LYS A 462 72.89 -111.04 -41.90
CA LYS A 462 73.18 -112.08 -40.90
C LYS A 462 73.18 -113.49 -41.49
N SER A 463 72.29 -113.78 -42.44
CA SER A 463 72.13 -115.14 -42.98
C SER A 463 73.35 -115.60 -43.79
N VAL A 464 73.90 -114.73 -44.64
CA VAL A 464 75.09 -115.02 -45.45
C VAL A 464 76.30 -115.33 -44.58
N ARG A 465 76.49 -114.58 -43.49
CA ARG A 465 77.56 -114.82 -42.52
C ARG A 465 77.50 -116.23 -41.94
N ASN A 466 76.31 -116.62 -41.48
CA ASN A 466 76.09 -117.91 -40.83
C ASN A 466 76.42 -119.08 -41.76
N PHE A 467 76.13 -118.95 -43.06
CA PHE A 467 76.45 -119.98 -44.05
C PHE A 467 77.96 -120.18 -44.24
N VAL A 468 78.71 -119.08 -44.30
CA VAL A 468 80.16 -119.14 -44.54
C VAL A 468 80.86 -119.75 -43.33
N GLU A 469 80.47 -119.35 -42.11
CA GLU A 469 80.94 -119.96 -40.87
C GLU A 469 80.68 -121.48 -40.86
N ALA A 470 79.49 -121.92 -41.29
CA ALA A 470 79.16 -123.35 -41.39
C ALA A 470 80.01 -124.13 -42.41
N CYS A 471 80.37 -123.50 -43.53
CA CYS A 471 81.20 -124.14 -44.56
C CYS A 471 82.66 -124.30 -44.11
N ILE A 472 83.24 -123.26 -43.50
CA ILE A 472 84.62 -123.29 -43.00
C ILE A 472 84.77 -124.37 -41.92
N HIS A 473 83.83 -124.42 -40.96
CA HIS A 473 83.86 -125.39 -39.86
C HIS A 473 83.90 -126.86 -40.34
N ARG A 474 83.35 -127.16 -41.52
CA ARG A 474 83.32 -128.51 -42.08
C ARG A 474 84.62 -128.92 -42.79
N SER A 475 85.33 -127.98 -43.42
CA SER A 475 86.58 -128.28 -44.15
C SER A 475 87.77 -128.71 -43.28
N ILE A 476 87.81 -128.27 -42.02
CA ILE A 476 88.95 -128.49 -41.12
C ILE A 476 89.05 -129.94 -40.58
N ARG A 477 88.00 -130.78 -40.72
CA ARG A 477 87.91 -132.09 -40.03
C ARG A 477 88.20 -133.37 -40.85
N TYR A 478 88.65 -133.30 -42.10
CA TYR A 478 89.00 -134.49 -42.92
C TYR A 478 87.92 -135.60 -42.97
N GLU A 479 86.62 -135.25 -43.03
CA GLU A 479 85.54 -136.15 -43.45
C GLU A 479 85.18 -135.91 -44.93
N THR A 480 85.02 -136.98 -45.71
CA THR A 480 84.87 -136.96 -47.17
C THR A 480 83.40 -136.83 -47.62
N THR A 481 82.84 -135.61 -47.70
CA THR A 481 81.74 -135.25 -48.63
C THR A 481 81.67 -133.74 -48.88
N LYS A 482 81.50 -133.31 -50.14
CA LYS A 482 81.43 -131.90 -50.58
C LYS A 482 80.06 -131.26 -50.24
N PRO A 483 79.95 -129.92 -50.02
CA PRO A 483 78.68 -129.22 -49.78
C PRO A 483 77.66 -129.52 -50.89
N ASN A 484 76.41 -129.77 -50.51
CA ASN A 484 75.37 -130.06 -51.50
C ASN A 484 74.80 -128.77 -52.11
N GLN A 485 74.34 -128.86 -53.35
CA GLN A 485 73.84 -127.73 -54.14
C GLN A 485 72.68 -126.99 -53.43
N SER A 486 71.84 -127.71 -52.69
CA SER A 486 70.66 -127.14 -52.02
C SER A 486 71.02 -126.11 -50.94
N GLN A 487 72.14 -126.25 -50.25
CA GLN A 487 72.56 -125.28 -49.23
C GLN A 487 73.10 -123.99 -49.87
N LEU A 488 73.77 -124.11 -51.03
CA LEU A 488 74.25 -122.96 -51.79
C LEU A 488 73.09 -122.17 -52.42
N ASP A 489 72.08 -122.89 -52.92
CA ASP A 489 70.91 -122.27 -53.56
C ASP A 489 70.09 -121.41 -52.57
N ASN A 490 69.99 -121.81 -51.29
CA ASN A 490 69.30 -121.00 -50.28
C ASN A 490 70.00 -119.66 -50.02
N VAL A 491 71.33 -119.67 -49.93
CA VAL A 491 72.12 -118.44 -49.72
C VAL A 491 72.04 -117.55 -50.95
N ASN A 492 72.11 -118.13 -52.15
CA ASN A 492 71.92 -117.38 -53.39
C ASN A 492 70.51 -116.76 -53.50
N ASN A 493 69.47 -117.40 -52.94
CA ASN A 493 68.14 -116.80 -52.87
C ASN A 493 68.06 -115.62 -51.89
N GLU A 494 68.70 -115.70 -50.72
CA GLU A 494 68.77 -114.57 -49.80
C GLU A 494 69.61 -113.41 -50.34
N LEU A 495 70.66 -113.72 -51.10
CA LEU A 495 71.47 -112.74 -51.83
C LEU A 495 70.66 -111.99 -52.88
N LYS A 496 69.75 -112.68 -53.60
CA LYS A 496 68.83 -112.03 -54.53
C LYS A 496 67.88 -111.05 -53.83
N ILE A 497 67.47 -111.34 -52.60
CA ILE A 497 66.66 -110.41 -51.79
C ILE A 497 67.49 -109.17 -51.43
N MET A 498 68.73 -109.34 -50.97
CA MET A 498 69.61 -108.20 -50.67
C MET A 498 69.84 -107.30 -51.89
N HIS A 499 70.12 -107.87 -53.05
CA HIS A 499 70.31 -107.10 -54.28
C HIS A 499 69.04 -106.37 -54.75
N LYS A 500 67.86 -106.92 -54.47
CA LYS A 500 66.58 -106.27 -54.77
C LYS A 500 66.29 -105.10 -53.83
N GLU A 501 66.61 -105.24 -52.54
CA GLU A 501 66.35 -104.24 -51.51
C GLU A 501 67.42 -103.13 -51.45
N LEU A 502 68.64 -103.39 -51.95
CA LEU A 502 69.69 -102.39 -52.19
C LEU A 502 70.04 -102.27 -53.68
N PRO A 503 69.15 -101.68 -54.50
CA PRO A 503 69.40 -101.53 -55.93
C PRO A 503 70.42 -100.43 -56.26
N SER A 504 70.80 -99.59 -55.29
CA SER A 504 71.74 -98.49 -55.55
C SER A 504 73.14 -99.00 -55.85
N PRO A 505 73.92 -98.31 -56.70
CA PRO A 505 75.29 -98.71 -57.02
C PRO A 505 76.17 -98.85 -55.76
N GLU A 506 76.05 -97.95 -54.79
CA GLU A 506 76.76 -98.09 -53.50
C GLU A 506 76.29 -99.30 -52.69
N GLY A 507 74.98 -99.58 -52.68
CA GLY A 507 74.40 -100.71 -51.94
C GLY A 507 74.83 -102.05 -52.54
N GLN A 508 74.79 -102.18 -53.87
CA GLN A 508 75.30 -103.36 -54.57
C GLN A 508 76.80 -103.53 -54.39
N LYS A 509 77.57 -102.43 -54.39
CA LYS A 509 79.00 -102.46 -54.10
C LYS A 509 79.29 -103.03 -52.71
N LEU A 510 78.52 -102.61 -51.69
CA LEU A 510 78.64 -103.11 -50.32
C LEU A 510 78.33 -104.62 -50.21
N ILE A 511 77.28 -105.08 -50.90
CA ILE A 511 76.94 -106.51 -50.95
C ILE A 511 78.09 -107.30 -51.61
N ASN A 512 78.60 -106.81 -52.74
CA ASN A 512 79.68 -107.48 -53.48
C ASN A 512 80.99 -107.50 -52.70
N GLU A 513 81.38 -106.40 -52.05
CA GLU A 513 82.56 -106.36 -51.17
C GLU A 513 82.41 -107.34 -50.00
N TYR A 514 81.22 -107.42 -49.41
CA TYR A 514 80.93 -108.38 -48.35
C TYR A 514 81.05 -109.83 -48.86
N LEU A 515 80.52 -110.13 -50.03
CA LEU A 515 80.61 -111.46 -50.64
C LEU A 515 82.03 -111.84 -51.03
N ASP A 516 82.79 -110.93 -51.63
CA ASP A 516 84.18 -111.18 -52.01
C ASP A 516 85.03 -111.56 -50.78
N ILE A 517 84.76 -110.93 -49.62
CA ILE A 517 85.39 -111.30 -48.34
C ILE A 517 85.01 -112.74 -47.96
N GLN A 518 83.73 -113.10 -48.04
CA GLN A 518 83.26 -114.44 -47.69
C GLN A 518 83.80 -115.53 -48.65
N GLU A 519 83.87 -115.26 -49.95
CA GLU A 519 84.45 -116.17 -50.95
C GLU A 519 85.94 -116.39 -50.71
N ALA A 520 86.68 -115.32 -50.39
CA ALA A 520 88.11 -115.41 -50.07
C ALA A 520 88.35 -116.27 -48.81
N GLU A 521 87.46 -116.16 -47.81
CA GLU A 521 87.49 -116.97 -46.59
C GLU A 521 87.30 -118.46 -46.89
N LEU A 522 86.39 -118.82 -47.80
CA LEU A 522 86.14 -120.20 -48.23
C LEU A 522 87.31 -120.76 -49.05
N HIS A 523 87.89 -119.95 -49.95
CA HIS A 523 89.00 -120.35 -50.82
C HIS A 523 90.27 -120.71 -50.04
N LYS A 524 90.55 -120.02 -48.93
CA LYS A 524 91.67 -120.35 -48.02
C LYS A 524 91.56 -121.74 -47.41
N ASN A 525 90.36 -122.31 -47.35
CA ASN A 525 90.08 -123.60 -46.73
C ASN A 525 89.88 -124.73 -47.77
N ASP A 526 90.37 -124.54 -49.01
CA ASP A 526 90.23 -125.48 -50.14
C ASP A 526 88.77 -125.87 -50.47
N ILE A 527 87.81 -124.97 -50.18
CA ILE A 527 86.41 -125.14 -50.54
C ILE A 527 86.11 -124.30 -51.80
N PRO A 528 86.01 -124.90 -53.00
CA PRO A 528 85.70 -124.16 -54.21
C PRO A 528 84.19 -123.90 -54.30
N VAL A 529 83.71 -122.93 -53.52
CA VAL A 529 82.34 -122.40 -53.59
C VAL A 529 82.42 -120.96 -54.08
N LYS A 530 81.59 -120.65 -55.07
CA LYS A 530 81.44 -119.31 -55.62
C LYS A 530 79.98 -118.91 -55.45
N PHE A 531 79.73 -117.83 -54.74
CA PHE A 531 78.38 -117.29 -54.62
C PHE A 531 77.99 -116.71 -55.97
N GLU A 532 76.72 -116.89 -56.34
CA GLU A 532 76.22 -116.24 -57.54
C GLU A 532 75.96 -114.78 -57.20
N GLY A 533 77.01 -113.97 -57.34
CA GLY A 533 76.91 -112.52 -57.35
C GLY A 533 76.05 -112.10 -58.54
N GLY A 534 74.79 -111.78 -58.27
CA GLY A 534 73.86 -111.30 -59.27
C GLY A 534 74.29 -109.94 -59.80
N PHE A 535 74.59 -109.88 -61.10
CA PHE A 535 74.68 -108.68 -61.92
C PHE A 535 75.62 -107.57 -61.41
N LEU A 536 76.93 -107.72 -61.65
CA LEU A 536 77.80 -106.65 -62.18
C LEU A 536 79.12 -107.26 -62.66
N ASP A 537 79.36 -107.15 -63.97
CA ASP A 537 80.51 -107.69 -64.69
C ASP A 537 81.85 -107.18 -64.11
N ARG A 538 82.79 -108.09 -63.81
CA ARG A 538 84.07 -107.84 -63.11
C ARG A 538 85.11 -107.04 -63.94
N LYS A 539 84.69 -106.12 -64.83
CA LYS A 539 85.60 -105.46 -65.80
C LYS A 539 85.57 -103.94 -65.93
N SER A 540 84.79 -103.19 -65.16
CA SER A 540 84.81 -101.72 -65.28
C SER A 540 84.84 -101.01 -63.92
N ASN A 541 86.01 -101.04 -63.30
CA ASN A 541 86.40 -100.07 -62.29
C ASN A 541 87.33 -99.05 -62.99
N ARG A 542 86.80 -97.91 -63.45
CA ARG A 542 87.59 -96.69 -63.72
C ARG A 542 86.69 -95.45 -63.86
N LEU A 543 86.81 -94.61 -62.82
CA LEU A 543 86.72 -93.15 -62.85
C LEU A 543 85.34 -92.50 -63.02
N ALA A 544 84.59 -92.50 -61.91
CA ALA A 544 83.91 -91.29 -61.46
C ALA A 544 84.91 -90.39 -60.70
N LYS A 545 85.09 -89.15 -61.15
CA LYS A 545 85.26 -88.00 -60.25
C LYS A 545 84.89 -86.70 -60.96
N ILE A 546 83.61 -86.39 -60.79
CA ILE A 546 83.01 -85.07 -60.81
C ILE A 546 83.61 -84.22 -59.68
N ARG A 547 83.79 -82.92 -59.91
CA ARG A 547 83.66 -81.88 -58.89
C ARG A 547 82.96 -80.66 -59.50
N THR A 548 81.70 -80.49 -59.13
CA THR A 548 81.23 -79.27 -58.43
C THR A 548 81.01 -79.67 -56.99
#